data_AF-D2Q0R6-F1
#
_entry.id   AF-D2Q0R6-F1
#
_cell.length_a   1.000
_cell.length_b   1.000
_cell.length_c   1.000
_cell.angle_alpha   90.00
_cell.angle_beta   90.00
_cell.angle_gamma   90.00
#
_symmetry.space_group_name_H-M   'P 1'
#
loop_
_entity.id
_entity.type
_entity.pdbx_description
1 polymer ?
#
loop_
_entity_poly.entity_id
_entity_poly.type
_entity_poly.pdbx_seq_one_letter_code
_entity_poly.pdbx_strand_id
1 'polypeptide(L)'
;MIPAPFARSTTEREGEAGAAWLAELPGIVDHLLTRWNCVLDGAVLHGQVGLIVPVRRTSGPAVLKVSFPHPGNAHEPAAFAAWGGRGGALRSACWSFRGPAGGGGECGLALVDELAISWS
;
A
#
# COMPACT_ATOMS: atom_id res chain seq x y z
N MET A 1 7.38 -4.08 9.67
CA MET A 1 6.56 -4.90 10.59
C MET A 1 5.16 -5.01 10.00
N ILE A 2 4.63 -6.22 9.82
CA ILE A 2 3.28 -6.46 9.29
C ILE A 2 2.37 -6.83 10.47
N PRO A 3 1.22 -6.17 10.66
CA PRO A 3 0.28 -6.54 11.71
C PRO A 3 -0.21 -7.99 11.56
N ALA A 4 -0.11 -8.79 12.63
CA ALA A 4 -0.50 -10.20 12.61
C ALA A 4 -1.97 -10.45 12.16
N PRO A 5 -2.96 -9.63 12.55
CA PRO A 5 -4.33 -9.78 12.06
C PRO A 5 -4.44 -9.60 10.54
N PHE A 6 -3.68 -8.67 9.97
CA PHE A 6 -3.63 -8.43 8.52
C PHE A 6 -2.96 -9.57 7.77
N ALA A 7 -1.86 -10.10 8.31
CA ALA A 7 -1.19 -11.25 7.73
C ALA A 7 -2.14 -12.46 7.69
N ARG A 8 -2.82 -12.74 8.81
CA ARG A 8 -3.80 -13.83 8.90
C ARG A 8 -4.93 -13.65 7.89
N SER A 9 -5.60 -12.50 7.87
CA SER A 9 -6.75 -12.28 6.98
C SER A 9 -6.36 -12.32 5.49
N THR A 10 -5.16 -11.84 5.15
CA THR A 10 -4.64 -11.92 3.79
C THR A 10 -4.36 -13.37 3.38
N THR A 11 -3.75 -14.18 4.25
CA THR A 11 -3.53 -15.61 3.96
C THR A 11 -4.84 -16.40 3.91
N GLU A 12 -5.80 -16.11 4.79
CA GLU A 12 -7.12 -16.75 4.76
C GLU A 12 -7.90 -16.45 3.47
N ARG A 13 -7.79 -15.22 2.96
CA ARG A 13 -8.49 -14.80 1.74
C ARG A 13 -7.79 -15.26 0.46
N GLU A 14 -6.47 -15.12 0.39
CA GLU A 14 -5.69 -15.25 -0.85
C GLU A 14 -4.83 -16.51 -0.90
N GLY A 15 -4.82 -17.32 0.17
CA GLY A 15 -4.07 -18.56 0.26
C GLY A 15 -2.56 -18.37 0.12
N GLU A 16 -1.94 -19.25 -0.68
CA GLU A 16 -0.49 -19.26 -0.92
C GLU A 16 0.01 -17.97 -1.58
N ALA A 17 -0.79 -17.37 -2.47
CA ALA A 17 -0.46 -16.09 -3.10
C ALA A 17 -0.41 -14.96 -2.06
N GLY A 18 -1.34 -14.96 -1.10
CA GLY A 18 -1.33 -14.06 0.06
C GLY A 18 -0.07 -14.19 0.90
N ALA A 19 0.30 -15.42 1.24
CA ALA A 19 1.51 -15.70 2.02
C ALA A 19 2.79 -15.26 1.29
N ALA A 20 2.89 -15.53 -0.02
CA ALA A 20 4.03 -15.11 -0.84
C ALA A 20 4.12 -13.58 -0.94
N TRP A 21 3.01 -12.87 -1.13
CA TRP A 21 2.99 -11.41 -1.15
C TRP A 21 3.39 -10.80 0.20
N LEU A 22 2.90 -11.36 1.31
CA LEU A 22 3.27 -10.92 2.66
C LEU A 22 4.78 -11.06 2.92
N ALA A 23 5.46 -12.04 2.30
CA ALA A 23 6.90 -12.21 2.42
C ALA A 23 7.68 -11.10 1.68
N GLU A 24 7.17 -10.61 0.54
CA GLU A 24 7.80 -9.51 -0.22
C GLU A 24 7.47 -8.12 0.35
N LEU A 25 6.34 -8.00 1.03
CA LEU A 25 5.78 -6.73 1.50
C LEU A 25 6.75 -5.83 2.30
N PRO A 26 7.60 -6.35 3.23
CA PRO A 26 8.57 -5.51 3.92
C PRO A 26 9.60 -4.88 2.97
N GLY A 27 10.04 -5.61 1.95
CA GLY A 27 10.96 -5.10 0.93
C GLY A 27 10.31 -4.08 0.01
N ILE A 28 9.04 -4.28 -0.34
CA ILE A 28 8.24 -3.30 -1.11
C ILE A 28 8.13 -1.98 -0.32
N VAL A 29 7.79 -2.05 0.97
CA VAL A 29 7.67 -0.85 1.82
C VAL A 29 9.00 -0.12 1.91
N ASP A 30 10.10 -0.82 2.19
CA ASP A 30 11.44 -0.21 2.27
C ASP A 30 11.86 0.47 0.97
N HIS A 31 11.62 -0.19 -0.17
CA HIS A 31 11.88 0.38 -1.48
C HIS A 31 11.07 1.66 -1.72
N LEU A 32 9.80 1.70 -1.33
CA LEU A 32 8.94 2.87 -1.51
C LEU A 32 9.31 4.02 -0.57
N LEU A 33 9.68 3.71 0.68
CA LEU A 33 10.20 4.70 1.62
C LEU A 33 11.43 5.39 1.03
N THR A 34 12.39 4.61 0.52
CA THR A 34 13.60 5.13 -0.12
C THR A 34 13.27 5.91 -1.38
N ARG A 35 12.49 5.33 -2.30
CA ARG A 35 12.13 5.93 -3.59
C ARG A 35 11.40 7.26 -3.44
N TRP A 36 10.59 7.42 -2.41
CA TRP A 36 9.78 8.62 -2.18
C TRP A 36 10.34 9.54 -1.08
N ASN A 37 11.56 9.26 -0.61
CA ASN A 37 12.24 10.01 0.45
C ASN A 37 11.34 10.22 1.68
N CYS A 38 10.78 9.11 2.16
CA CYS A 38 9.87 9.02 3.29
C CYS A 38 10.53 8.25 4.42
N VAL A 39 10.24 8.64 5.67
CA VAL A 39 10.62 7.87 6.85
C VAL A 39 9.37 7.41 7.59
N LEU A 40 9.42 6.24 8.22
CA LEU A 40 8.30 5.73 9.02
C LEU A 40 7.98 6.68 10.18
N ASP A 41 6.69 7.00 10.37
CA ASP A 41 6.23 7.99 11.34
C ASP A 41 5.09 7.43 12.20
N GLY A 42 5.30 6.25 12.78
CA GLY A 42 4.36 5.64 13.73
C GLY A 42 4.06 4.17 13.46
N ALA A 43 2.98 3.70 14.09
CA ALA A 43 2.54 2.32 13.98
C ALA A 43 1.89 2.05 12.62
N VAL A 44 2.26 0.93 12.00
CA VAL A 44 1.63 0.46 10.77
C VAL A 44 0.20 0.04 11.06
N LEU A 45 -0.74 0.61 10.30
CA LEU A 45 -2.16 0.28 10.32
C LEU A 45 -2.49 -0.61 9.11
N HIS A 46 -3.70 -1.15 9.06
CA HIS A 46 -4.15 -1.94 7.92
C HIS A 46 -5.64 -1.76 7.65
N GLY A 47 -6.00 -1.75 6.37
CA GLY A 47 -7.37 -1.92 5.91
C GLY A 47 -7.70 -3.39 5.65
N GLN A 48 -8.80 -3.64 4.95
CA GLN A 48 -9.19 -4.99 4.55
C GLN A 48 -8.23 -5.60 3.50
N VAL A 49 -7.74 -4.79 2.56
CA VAL A 49 -6.96 -5.26 1.38
C VAL A 49 -5.56 -4.64 1.27
N GLY A 50 -5.08 -3.91 2.28
CA GLY A 50 -3.76 -3.30 2.22
C GLY A 50 -3.23 -2.75 3.54
N LEU A 51 -1.93 -2.49 3.57
CA LEU A 51 -1.23 -1.80 4.65
C LEU A 51 -1.34 -0.29 4.50
N ILE A 52 -1.39 0.38 5.65
CA ILE A 52 -1.39 1.83 5.81
C ILE A 52 -0.17 2.16 6.67
N VAL A 53 0.84 2.76 6.06
CA VAL A 53 2.13 3.04 6.68
C VAL A 53 2.24 4.55 6.86
N PRO A 54 2.10 5.08 8.08
CA PRO A 54 2.33 6.50 8.35
C PRO A 54 3.78 6.85 8.06
N VAL A 55 4.00 7.93 7.32
CA VAL A 55 5.33 8.38 6.94
C VAL A 55 5.49 9.89 7.04
N ARG A 56 6.72 10.33 7.26
CA ARG A 56 7.09 11.75 7.28
C ARG A 56 7.97 12.06 6.08
N ARG A 57 7.70 13.21 5.45
CA ARG A 57 8.45 13.75 4.32
C ARG A 57 8.86 15.18 4.61
N THR A 58 9.75 15.74 3.81
CA THR A 58 10.13 17.17 3.88
C THR A 58 8.91 18.09 3.72
N SER A 59 7.89 17.66 2.95
CA SER A 59 6.64 18.41 2.74
C SER A 59 5.62 18.27 3.89
N GLY A 60 5.85 17.37 4.85
CA GLY A 60 4.93 17.11 5.95
C GLY A 60 4.57 15.62 6.12
N PRO A 61 3.58 15.33 6.98
CA PRO A 61 3.04 13.98 7.18
C PRO A 61 2.32 13.44 5.94
N ALA A 62 2.51 12.15 5.68
CA ALA A 62 1.89 11.42 4.59
C ALA A 62 1.63 9.96 5.00
N VAL A 63 0.96 9.22 4.13
CA VAL A 63 0.65 7.81 4.32
C VAL A 63 0.98 7.06 3.05
N LEU A 64 1.74 5.98 3.21
CA LEU A 64 2.01 5.00 2.18
C LEU A 64 0.97 3.87 2.30
N LYS A 65 0.14 3.69 1.26
CA LYS A 65 -0.76 2.54 1.13
C LYS A 65 -0.17 1.51 0.17
N VAL A 66 -0.17 0.25 0.61
CA VAL A 66 0.29 -0.91 -0.18
C VAL A 66 -0.80 -1.98 -0.16
N SER A 67 -1.46 -2.20 -1.30
CA SER A 67 -2.57 -3.15 -1.43
C SER A 67 -2.13 -4.48 -2.06
N PHE A 68 -2.80 -5.58 -1.68
CA PHE A 68 -2.63 -6.88 -2.35
C PHE A 68 -3.09 -6.77 -3.82
N PRO A 69 -2.41 -7.43 -4.77
CA PRO A 69 -2.78 -7.39 -6.19
C PRO A 69 -4.10 -8.14 -6.41
N HIS A 70 -5.18 -7.39 -6.55
CA HIS A 70 -6.50 -7.93 -6.88
C HIS A 70 -6.94 -7.37 -8.24
N PRO A 71 -7.64 -8.12 -9.12
CA PRO A 71 -8.17 -7.59 -10.38
C PRO A 71 -9.09 -6.36 -10.19
N GLY A 72 -9.68 -6.20 -9.00
CA GLY A 72 -10.45 -5.00 -8.62
C GLY A 72 -9.61 -3.77 -8.26
N ASN A 73 -8.29 -3.91 -8.08
CA ASN A 73 -7.35 -2.83 -7.75
C ASN A 73 -6.61 -2.28 -8.98
N ALA A 74 -6.77 -2.90 -10.15
CA ALA A 74 -6.22 -2.42 -11.42
C ALA A 74 -6.74 -1.02 -11.84
N HIS A 75 -7.80 -0.53 -11.19
CA HIS A 75 -8.37 0.80 -11.41
C HIS A 75 -7.97 1.86 -10.36
N GLU A 76 -7.11 1.51 -9.38
CA GLU A 76 -6.77 2.41 -8.28
C GLU A 76 -6.05 3.73 -8.65
N PRO A 77 -5.27 3.86 -9.75
CA PRO A 77 -4.70 5.18 -10.09
C PRO A 77 -5.79 6.25 -10.31
N ALA A 78 -6.94 5.86 -10.86
CA ALA A 78 -8.08 6.75 -11.07
C ALA A 78 -8.88 7.01 -9.78
N ALA A 79 -9.00 6.01 -8.91
CA ALA A 79 -9.67 6.16 -7.61
C ALA A 79 -8.89 7.10 -6.67
N PHE A 80 -7.55 7.02 -6.65
CA PHE A 80 -6.75 7.97 -5.87
C PHE A 80 -6.74 9.38 -6.49
N ALA A 81 -6.73 9.50 -7.82
CA ALA A 81 -6.85 10.79 -8.48
C ALA A 81 -8.20 11.47 -8.15
N ALA A 82 -9.28 10.69 -8.01
CA ALA A 82 -10.58 11.18 -7.54
C ALA A 82 -10.59 11.55 -6.04
N TRP A 83 -9.71 10.97 -5.22
CA TRP A 83 -9.47 11.34 -3.82
C TRP A 83 -8.56 12.56 -3.64
N GLY A 84 -8.16 13.22 -4.73
CA GLY A 84 -7.49 14.53 -4.74
C GLY A 84 -8.38 15.66 -4.21
N GLY A 85 -8.85 15.54 -2.97
CA GLY A 85 -9.51 16.60 -2.22
C GLY A 85 -8.49 17.65 -1.83
N ARG A 86 -8.39 18.70 -2.64
CA ARG A 86 -7.82 20.03 -2.29
C ARG A 86 -6.36 20.00 -1.79
N GLY A 87 -5.42 19.78 -2.70
CA GLY A 87 -4.07 20.38 -2.61
C GLY A 87 -2.91 19.49 -2.12
N GLY A 88 -3.15 18.22 -1.79
CA GLY A 88 -2.07 17.25 -1.46
C GLY A 88 -1.48 16.59 -2.71
N ALA A 89 -0.18 16.29 -2.70
CA ALA A 89 0.50 15.65 -3.82
C ALA A 89 0.35 14.13 -3.74
N LEU A 90 -0.58 13.57 -4.53
CA LEU A 90 -0.68 12.13 -4.70
C LEU A 90 0.47 11.59 -5.57
N ARG A 91 1.21 10.60 -5.08
CA ARG A 91 2.10 9.77 -5.92
C ARG A 91 1.55 8.36 -5.98
N SER A 92 1.46 7.78 -7.17
CA SER A 92 1.11 6.38 -7.37
C SER A 92 2.24 5.65 -8.08
N ALA A 93 2.35 4.36 -7.79
CA ALA A 93 3.19 3.43 -8.53
C ALA A 93 2.44 2.10 -8.67
N CYS A 94 2.86 1.31 -9.66
CA CYS A 94 2.45 -0.08 -9.78
C CYS A 94 3.66 -0.95 -9.46
N TRP A 95 3.44 -2.01 -8.68
CA TRP A 95 4.44 -3.06 -8.45
C TRP A 95 3.90 -4.40 -8.95
N SER A 96 4.60 -5.00 -9.90
CA SER A 96 4.24 -6.33 -10.41
C SER A 96 4.69 -7.39 -9.43
N PHE A 97 3.73 -8.01 -8.73
CA PHE A 97 3.97 -9.18 -7.90
C PHE A 97 3.78 -10.45 -8.74
N ARG A 98 4.74 -11.37 -8.67
CA ARG A 98 4.64 -12.67 -9.35
C ARG A 98 4.41 -13.75 -8.31
N GLY A 99 3.15 -14.13 -8.13
CA GLY A 99 2.77 -15.20 -7.21
C GLY A 99 3.23 -16.59 -7.66
N PRO A 100 3.22 -17.56 -6.73
CA PRO A 100 3.48 -18.96 -7.05
C PRO A 100 2.48 -19.49 -8.11
N ALA A 101 2.95 -20.42 -8.94
CA ALA A 101 2.20 -21.02 -10.07
C ALA A 101 1.73 -20.05 -11.19
N GLY A 102 2.31 -18.84 -11.29
CA GLY A 102 2.00 -17.90 -12.38
C GLY A 102 0.78 -17.01 -12.13
N GLY A 103 0.13 -17.13 -10.97
CA GLY A 103 -0.90 -16.20 -10.49
C GLY A 103 -0.28 -14.91 -9.94
N GLY A 104 0.27 -14.08 -10.81
CA GLY A 104 0.77 -12.74 -10.47
C GLY A 104 -0.21 -11.63 -10.82
N GLY A 105 -0.07 -10.47 -10.19
CA GLY A 105 -0.91 -9.30 -10.43
C GLY A 105 -0.23 -7.99 -10.06
N GLU A 106 -0.89 -6.88 -10.38
CA GLU A 106 -0.40 -5.53 -10.14
C GLU A 106 -0.84 -5.03 -8.75
N CYS A 107 0.12 -4.76 -7.87
CA CYS A 107 -0.13 -4.14 -6.58
C CYS A 107 -0.40 -2.64 -6.77
N GLY A 108 -1.52 -2.16 -6.26
CA GLY A 108 -1.78 -0.73 -6.13
C GLY A 108 -0.94 -0.12 -5.01
N LEU A 109 -0.06 0.82 -5.37
CA LEU A 109 0.76 1.57 -4.41
C LEU A 109 0.44 3.06 -4.51
N ALA A 110 0.16 3.68 -3.37
CA ALA A 110 -0.10 5.11 -3.31
C ALA A 110 0.57 5.75 -2.09
N LEU A 111 1.09 6.97 -2.29
CA LEU A 111 1.51 7.88 -1.25
C LEU A 111 0.58 9.08 -1.28
N VAL A 112 -0.10 9.30 -0.15
CA VAL A 112 -1.13 10.31 0.01
C VAL A 112 -0.71 11.20 1.18
N ASP A 113 -0.66 12.52 0.99
CA ASP A 113 -0.43 13.44 2.12
C ASP A 113 -1.61 13.38 3.11
N GLU A 114 -1.36 13.53 4.42
CA GLU A 114 -2.38 13.38 5.47
C GLU A 114 -3.61 14.27 5.25
N LEU A 115 -3.41 15.47 4.68
CA LEU A 115 -4.47 16.43 4.35
C LEU A 115 -5.51 15.90 3.33
N ALA A 116 -5.20 14.82 2.60
CA ALA A 116 -6.11 14.17 1.66
C ALA A 116 -6.82 12.94 2.26
N ILE A 117 -6.55 12.56 3.51
CA ILE A 117 -7.10 11.38 4.17
C ILE A 117 -8.24 11.80 5.11
N SER A 118 -9.35 12.25 4.54
CA SER A 118 -10.62 12.36 5.28
C SER A 118 -11.25 10.98 5.37
N TRP A 119 -11.10 10.30 6.51
CA TRP A 119 -11.89 9.10 6.80
C TRP A 119 -13.34 9.54 7.02
N SER A 120 -14.23 9.23 6.07
CA SER A 120 -15.68 9.39 6.19
C SER A 120 -16.36 8.07 5.90
#